data_AF-A0A7W1QWW9-F1
#
_entry.id   AF-A0A7W1QWW9-F1
#
_cell.length_a   1.000
_cell.length_b   1.000
_cell.length_c   1.000
_cell.angle_alpha   90.00
_cell.angle_beta   90.00
_cell.angle_gamma   90.00
#
_symmetry.space_group_name_H-M   'P 1'
#
loop_
_entity.id
_entity.type
_entity.pdbx_description
1 polymer ?
#
loop_
_entity_poly.entity_id
_entity_poly.type
_entity_poly.pdbx_seq_one_letter_code
_entity_poly.pdbx_strand_id
1 'polypeptide(L)' 'PVVRKDALDANPKMAEVLNKVSALIDETTMAELNFKVDGEKQEPRDVARAFLKTKGVVR' A
#
# COMPACT_ATOMS: atom_id res chain seq x y z
N PRO A 1 -3.97 -8.86 -0.36
CA PRO A 1 -3.51 -9.01 -1.77
C PRO A 1 -3.44 -10.48 -2.22
N VAL A 2 -3.67 -10.74 -3.51
CA VAL A 2 -3.54 -12.07 -4.12
C VAL A 2 -2.23 -12.12 -4.91
N VAL A 3 -1.38 -13.12 -4.64
CA VAL A 3 -0.04 -13.25 -5.23
C VAL A 3 0.14 -14.66 -5.79
N ARG A 4 0.79 -14.80 -6.95
CA ARG A 4 1.11 -16.12 -7.52
C ARG A 4 2.13 -16.85 -6.63
N LYS A 5 1.95 -18.16 -6.50
CA LYS A 5 2.76 -19.00 -5.61
C LYS A 5 4.25 -18.99 -5.99
N ASP A 6 4.57 -19.04 -7.29
CA ASP A 6 5.94 -18.99 -7.79
C ASP A 6 6.71 -17.74 -7.35
N ALA A 7 6.06 -16.57 -7.44
CA ALA A 7 6.63 -15.30 -7.01
C ALA A 7 6.85 -15.23 -5.49
N LEU A 8 5.92 -15.81 -4.72
CA LEU A 8 6.02 -15.86 -3.26
C LEU A 8 7.11 -16.84 -2.80
N ASP A 9 7.20 -18.01 -3.42
CA ASP A 9 8.23 -19.02 -3.10
C ASP A 9 9.64 -18.47 -3.40
N ALA A 10 9.80 -17.68 -4.49
CA ALA A 10 11.05 -17.00 -4.81
C ALA A 10 11.38 -15.83 -3.87
N ASN A 11 10.37 -15.25 -3.19
CA ASN A 11 10.53 -14.07 -2.33
C ASN A 11 9.66 -14.20 -1.06
N PRO A 12 9.98 -15.11 -0.14
CA PRO A 12 9.09 -15.43 0.99
C PRO A 12 8.83 -14.22 1.91
N LYS A 13 9.79 -13.29 2.01
CA LYS A 13 9.63 -12.03 2.76
C LYS A 13 8.54 -11.11 2.20
N MET A 14 8.13 -11.31 0.94
CA MET A 14 7.09 -10.52 0.29
C MET A 14 5.74 -10.68 0.99
N ALA A 15 5.38 -11.88 1.43
CA ALA A 15 4.11 -12.09 2.15
C ALA A 15 4.04 -11.24 3.42
N GLU A 16 5.10 -11.22 4.22
CA GLU A 16 5.15 -10.42 5.45
C GLU A 16 4.96 -8.93 5.16
N VAL A 17 5.70 -8.40 4.18
CA VAL A 17 5.63 -6.98 3.80
C VAL A 17 4.25 -6.63 3.24
N LEU A 18 3.70 -7.44 2.34
CA LEU A 18 2.39 -7.17 1.74
C LEU A 18 1.25 -7.28 2.75
N ASN A 19 1.34 -8.21 3.72
CA ASN A 19 0.37 -8.33 4.79
C ASN A 19 0.45 -7.13 5.74
N LYS A 20 1.66 -6.67 6.08
CA LYS A 20 1.85 -5.43 6.86
C LYS A 20 1.22 -4.22 6.19
N VAL A 21 1.42 -4.05 4.88
CA VAL A 21 0.79 -2.94 4.12
C VAL A 21 -0.73 -3.10 4.10
N SER A 22 -1.24 -4.31 3.89
CA SER A 22 -2.70 -4.54 3.83
C SER A 22 -3.39 -4.22 5.15
N ALA A 23 -2.75 -4.51 6.28
CA ALA A 23 -3.27 -4.20 7.61
C ALA A 23 -3.33 -2.68 7.91
N LEU A 24 -2.62 -1.85 7.15
CA LEU A 24 -2.59 -0.39 7.33
C LEU A 24 -3.68 0.33 6.53
N ILE A 25 -4.36 -0.35 5.61
CA ILE A 25 -5.33 0.24 4.68
C ILE A 25 -6.73 -0.27 5.04
N ASP A 26 -7.29 0.29 6.10
CA ASP A 26 -8.70 0.11 6.45
C ASP A 26 -9.63 0.97 5.58
N GLU A 27 -10.94 0.85 5.79
CA GLU A 27 -11.94 1.58 5.00
C GLU A 27 -11.75 3.10 5.07
N THR A 28 -11.50 3.63 6.27
CA THR A 28 -11.28 5.07 6.49
C THR A 28 -10.02 5.54 5.79
N THR A 29 -8.91 4.82 5.96
CA THR A 29 -7.64 5.12 5.30
C THR A 29 -7.79 5.08 3.78
N MET A 30 -8.50 4.08 3.26
CA MET A 30 -8.70 3.96 1.81
C MET A 30 -9.54 5.10 1.26
N ALA A 31 -10.60 5.52 1.97
CA ALA A 31 -11.42 6.66 1.60
C ALA A 31 -10.59 7.96 1.55
N GLU A 32 -9.74 8.20 2.53
CA GLU A 32 -8.84 9.36 2.55
C GLU A 32 -7.84 9.35 1.39
N LEU A 33 -7.25 8.19 1.09
CA LEU A 33 -6.30 8.06 -0.01
C LEU A 33 -6.99 8.26 -1.37
N ASN A 34 -8.19 7.73 -1.55
CA ASN A 34 -8.99 7.94 -2.75
C ASN A 34 -9.41 9.41 -2.89
N PHE A 35 -9.77 10.10 -1.80
CA PHE A 35 -10.11 11.52 -1.86
C PHE A 35 -8.93 12.38 -2.32
N LYS A 36 -7.70 12.09 -1.89
CA LYS A 36 -6.50 12.79 -2.36
C LYS A 36 -6.29 12.62 -3.87
N VAL A 37 -6.60 11.44 -4.41
CA VAL A 37 -6.46 11.17 -5.84
C VAL A 37 -7.63 11.77 -6.63
N ASP A 38 -8.86 11.40 -6.29
CA ASP A 38 -10.03 11.74 -7.10
C ASP A 38 -10.56 13.15 -6.81
N GLY A 39 -10.53 13.57 -5.55
CA GLY A 39 -10.98 14.88 -5.09
C GLY A 39 -9.92 15.96 -5.32
N GLU A 40 -8.71 15.74 -4.82
CA GLU A 40 -7.62 16.73 -4.89
C GLU A 40 -6.73 16.60 -6.14
N LYS A 41 -6.97 15.59 -7.00
CA LYS A 41 -6.22 15.36 -8.23
C LYS A 41 -4.72 15.14 -8.02
N GLN A 42 -4.32 14.61 -6.87
CA GLN A 42 -2.92 14.23 -6.62
C GLN A 42 -2.56 12.96 -7.40
N GLU A 43 -1.30 12.86 -7.80
CA GLU A 43 -0.77 11.67 -8.48
C GLU A 43 -0.86 10.44 -7.56
N PRO A 44 -1.51 9.34 -7.98
CA PRO A 44 -1.69 8.13 -7.15
C PRO A 44 -0.37 7.58 -6.61
N ARG A 45 0.70 7.66 -7.42
CA ARG A 45 2.04 7.22 -7.03
C ARG A 45 2.58 8.01 -5.85
N ASP A 46 2.37 9.33 -5.84
CA ASP A 46 2.88 10.21 -4.79
C ASP A 46 2.06 10.07 -3.51
N VAL A 47 0.73 9.92 -3.63
CA VAL A 47 -0.15 9.60 -2.50
C VAL A 47 0.25 8.29 -1.84
N ALA A 48 0.44 7.22 -2.62
CA ALA A 48 0.87 5.92 -2.12
C ALA A 48 2.26 5.99 -1.46
N ARG A 49 3.21 6.68 -2.09
CA ARG A 49 4.56 6.84 -1.54
C ARG A 49 4.53 7.62 -0.23
N ALA A 50 3.81 8.74 -0.18
CA ALA A 50 3.67 9.55 1.03
C ALA A 50 3.05 8.71 2.16
N PHE A 51 1.97 7.99 1.89
CA PHE A 51 1.33 7.09 2.86
C PHE A 51 2.29 6.02 3.40
N LEU A 52 3.00 5.31 2.52
CA LEU A 52 3.95 4.28 2.95
C LEU A 52 5.13 4.87 3.75
N LYS A 53 5.55 6.10 3.46
CA LYS A 53 6.55 6.82 4.26
C LYS A 53 6.02 7.19 5.64
N THR A 54 4.81 7.73 5.76
CA THR A 54 4.24 8.12 7.07
C THR A 54 4.02 6.91 7.97
N LYS A 55 3.76 5.73 7.40
CA LYS A 55 3.66 4.46 8.13
C LYS A 55 5.02 3.76 8.35
N GLY A 56 6.12 4.34 7.90
CA GLY A 56 7.48 3.81 8.10
C GLY A 56 7.81 2.56 7.26
N VAL A 57 7.03 2.27 6.22
CA VAL A 57 7.22 1.10 5.35
C VAL A 57 8.32 1.33 4.32
N VAL A 58 8.43 2.57 3.80
CA VAL A 58 9.44 2.96 2.80
C VAL A 58 10.07 4.31 3.16
N ARG A 59 11.23 4.64 2.56
CA ARG A 59 11.97 5.90 2.78
C ARG A 59 11.83 6.90 1.63
#